data_AF-A0A971NQG9-F1
#
_entry.id   AF-A0A971NQG9-F1
#
_cell.length_a   1.000
_cell.length_b   1.000
_cell.length_c   1.000
_cell.angle_alpha   90.00
_cell.angle_beta   90.00
_cell.angle_gamma   90.00
#
_symmetry.space_group_name_H-M   'P 1'
#
loop_
_entity.id
_entity.type
_entity.pdbx_description
1 polymer ?
#
loop_
_entity_poly.entity_id
_entity_poly.type
_entity_poly.pdbx_seq_one_letter_code
_entity_poly.pdbx_strand_id
1 'polypeptide(L)' 'MMTLWIVIGCLFMTGIGIRFTYRVLGLTKVEAAAVFVLIVLLVGVNTAPAREALMRLLY' A
#
# COMPACT_ATOMS: atom_id res chain seq x y z
N MET A 1 5.30 5.27 -15.65
CA MET A 1 5.74 3.87 -15.49
C MET A 1 6.73 3.68 -14.34
N MET A 2 7.89 4.35 -14.33
CA MET A 2 8.88 4.23 -13.25
C MET A 2 8.31 4.50 -11.84
N THR A 3 7.49 5.55 -11.69
CA THR A 3 6.85 5.92 -10.41
C THR A 3 5.93 4.83 -9.85
N LEU A 4 5.21 4.13 -10.72
CA LEU A 4 4.27 3.07 -10.33
C LEU A 4 5.02 1.86 -9.75
N TRP A 5 6.13 1.49 -10.40
CA TRP A 5 7.02 0.43 -9.91
C TRP A 5 7.72 0.79 -8.60
N ILE A 6 8.12 2.05 -8.42
CA ILE A 6 8.68 2.54 -7.15
C ILE A 6 7.62 2.42 -6.04
N VAL A 7 6.38 2.85 -6.27
CA VAL A 7 5.28 2.73 -5.31
C VAL A 7 5.04 1.27 -4.93
N ILE A 8 4.99 0.36 -5.92
CA ILE A 8 4.83 -1.08 -5.68
C ILE A 8 6.00 -1.62 -4.83
N GLY A 9 7.24 -1.25 -5.15
CA GLY A 9 8.41 -1.63 -4.37
C GLY A 9 8.37 -1.14 -2.92
N CYS A 10 7.94 0.11 -2.70
CA CYS A 10 7.74 0.67 -1.37
C CYS A 10 6.67 -0.10 -0.59
N LEU A 11 5.51 -0.38 -1.19
CA LEU A 11 4.45 -1.17 -0.55
C LEU A 11 4.94 -2.57 -0.19
N PHE A 12 5.76 -3.19 -1.03
CA PHE A 12 6.34 -4.50 -0.75
C PHE A 12 7.27 -4.47 0.47
N MET A 13 8.16 -3.48 0.53
CA MET A 13 9.03 -3.28 1.70
C MET A 13 8.24 -2.98 2.97
N THR A 14 7.16 -2.19 2.88
CA THR A 14 6.26 -1.93 4.02
C THR A 14 5.60 -3.22 4.53
N GLY A 15 5.12 -4.08 3.63
CA GLY A 15 4.53 -5.37 4.02
C GLY A 15 5.55 -6.29 4.71
N ILE A 16 6.79 -6.32 4.22
CA ILE A 16 7.90 -7.04 4.87
C ILE A 16 8.18 -6.45 6.25
N GLY A 17 8.27 -5.12 6.38
CA GLY A 17 8.50 -4.44 7.65
C GLY A 17 7.44 -4.79 8.69
N ILE A 18 6.16 -4.71 8.32
CA ILE A 18 5.03 -5.06 9.20
C ILE A 18 5.11 -6.51 9.70
N ARG A 19 5.57 -7.44 8.86
CA ARG A 19 5.77 -8.85 9.27
C ARG A 19 6.77 -8.99 10.43
N PHE A 20 7.73 -8.09 10.57
CA PHE A 20 8.70 -8.11 11.67
C PHE A 20 8.28 -7.23 12.86
N THR A 21 7.54 -6.15 12.61
CA THR A 21 7.21 -5.16 13.65
C THR A 21 5.85 -5.37 14.30
N TYR A 22 4.94 -6.19 13.74
CA TYR A 22 3.56 -6.31 14.25
C TYR A 22 3.48 -6.62 15.75
N ARG A 23 4.37 -7.46 16.29
CA ARG A 23 4.41 -7.78 17.72
C ARG A 23 4.84 -6.60 18.59
N VAL A 24 5.78 -5.79 18.09
CA VAL A 24 6.28 -4.59 18.79
C VAL A 24 5.21 -3.50 18.80
N LEU A 25 4.38 -3.45 17.75
CA LEU A 25 3.23 -2.56 17.65
C LEU A 25 2.02 -3.02 18.48
N GLY A 26 2.11 -4.15 19.18
CA GLY A 26 1.00 -4.71 19.97
C GLY A 26 -0.15 -5.29 19.12
N LEU A 27 0.09 -5.51 17.83
CA LEU A 27 -0.92 -6.00 16.89
C LEU A 27 -0.93 -7.52 16.83
N THR A 28 -2.10 -8.10 16.64
CA THR A 28 -2.24 -9.48 16.18
C THR A 28 -1.84 -9.59 14.71
N LYS A 29 -1.55 -10.82 14.25
CA LYS A 29 -1.22 -11.08 12.84
C LYS A 29 -2.31 -10.60 11.88
N VAL A 30 -3.57 -10.71 12.31
CA VAL A 30 -4.74 -10.31 11.51
C VAL A 30 -4.84 -8.78 11.43
N GLU A 31 -4.69 -8.07 12.54
CA GLU A 31 -4.70 -6.61 12.56
C GLU A 31 -3.56 -6.02 11.73
N ALA A 32 -2.37 -6.62 11.80
CA ALA A 32 -1.23 -6.21 10.98
C ALA A 32 -1.51 -6.36 9.47
N ALA A 33 -2.17 -7.44 9.06
CA ALA A 33 -2.60 -7.62 7.69
C ALA A 33 -3.69 -6.60 7.29
N ALA A 34 -4.65 -6.34 8.16
CA ALA A 34 -5.70 -5.35 7.92
C ALA A 34 -5.12 -3.93 7.75
N VAL A 35 -4.16 -3.55 8.60
CA VAL A 35 -3.43 -2.28 8.48
C VAL A 35 -2.65 -2.21 7.18
N PHE A 36 -1.97 -3.29 6.78
CA PHE A 36 -1.25 -3.32 5.51
C PHE A 36 -2.18 -3.14 4.31
N VAL A 37 -3.33 -3.84 4.29
CA VAL A 37 -4.35 -3.67 3.25
C VAL A 37 -4.87 -2.24 3.20
N LEU A 38 -5.11 -1.61 4.36
CA LEU A 38 -5.53 -0.22 4.46
C LEU A 38 -4.48 0.74 3.88
N ILE A 39 -3.20 0.53 4.18
CA ILE A 39 -2.08 1.31 3.60
C ILE A 39 -2.05 1.16 2.08
N VAL A 40 -2.16 -0.07 1.56
CA VAL A 40 -2.17 -0.32 0.11
C VAL A 40 -3.34 0.37 -0.57
N LEU A 41 -4.54 0.33 0.02
CA LEU A 41 -5.73 1.00 -0.51
C LEU A 41 -5.54 2.53 -0.53
N LEU A 42 -5.08 3.12 0.57
CA LEU A 42 -4.88 4.56 0.66
C LEU A 42 -3.81 5.05 -0.33
N VAL A 43 -2.69 4.35 -0.43
CA VAL A 43 -1.61 4.68 -1.37
C VAL A 43 -2.07 4.44 -2.81
N GLY A 44 -2.77 3.33 -3.08
CA GLY A 44 -3.31 3.01 -4.40
C GLY A 44 -4.30 4.06 -4.91
N VAL A 45 -5.20 4.54 -4.05
CA VAL A 45 -6.16 5.60 -4.40
C VAL A 45 -5.48 6.96 -4.59
N ASN A 46 -4.48 7.29 -3.75
CA ASN A 46 -3.85 8.61 -3.77
C ASN A 46 -2.65 8.74 -4.73
N THR A 47 -2.20 7.66 -5.36
CA THR A 47 -1.07 7.72 -6.30
C THR A 47 -1.52 8.18 -7.69
N ALA A 48 -0.88 9.26 -8.18
CA ALA A 48 -1.16 9.94 -9.44
C ALA A 48 -1.45 9.03 -10.66
N PRO A 49 -0.74 7.91 -10.93
CA PRO A 49 -1.05 7.06 -12.08
C PRO A 49 -2.39 6.30 -11.97
N ALA A 50 -2.86 5.96 -10.76
CA ALA A 50 -4.18 5.36 -10.59
C ALA A 50 -5.29 6.41 -10.73
N ARG A 51 -5.04 7.63 -10.23
CA ARG A 51 -5.92 8.78 -10.45
C ARG A 51 -6.01 9.16 -11.93
N GLU A 52 -4.89 9.18 -12.66
CA GLU A 52 -4.86 9.40 -14.11
C GLU A 52 -5.54 8.26 -14.87
N ALA A 53 -5.35 7.01 -14.46
CA ALA A 53 -6.04 5.86 -15.06
C ALA A 53 -7.56 5.91 -14.85
N LEU A 54 -8.02 6.27 -13.65
CA LEU A 54 -9.44 6.49 -13.35
C LEU A 54 -10.00 7.70 -14.11
N MET A 55 -9.27 8.81 -14.17
CA MET A 55 -9.66 9.99 -14.95
C MET A 55 -9.80 9.66 -16.44
N ARG A 56 -8.93 8.80 -17.01
CA ARG A 56 -9.06 8.29 -18.39
C ARG A 56 -10.17 7.26 -18.61
N LEU A 57 -10.67 6.62 -17.55
CA LEU A 57 -11.77 5.65 -17.62
C LEU A 57 -13.14 6.33 -17.50
N LEU A 58 -13.19 7.49 -16.84
CA LEU A 58 -14.40 8.25 -16.55
C LEU A 58 -14.60 9.47 -17.46
N TYR A 59 -13.59 9.85 -18.27
CA TYR A 59 -13.58 11.00 -19.16
C TYR A 59 -12.81 10.67 -20.44
#